data_AF-A0A3B6GUQ5-F1
#
_entry.id   AF-A0A3B6GUQ5-F1
#
_cell.length_a   1.000
_cell.length_b   1.000
_cell.length_c   1.000
_cell.angle_alpha   90.00
_cell.angle_beta   90.00
_cell.angle_gamma   90.00
#
_symmetry.space_group_name_H-M   'P 1'
#
loop_
_entity.id
_entity.type
_entity.pdbx_description
1 polymer ?
#
loop_
_entity_poly.entity_id
_entity_poly.type
_entity_poly.pdbx_seq_one_letter_code
_entity_poly.pdbx_strand_id
1 'polypeptide(L)' 'MVDDQFRQLQSLQEDGGSVSGFVAEVATLFIDDADWIINDIGSLLDAGGT' A
#
# COMPACT_ATOMS: atom_id res chain seq x y z
N MET A 1 4.11 -6.51 -12.71
CA MET A 1 3.11 -5.76 -13.51
C MET A 1 2.05 -5.29 -12.53
N VAL A 2 1.74 -4.00 -12.53
CA VAL A 2 0.71 -3.41 -11.67
C VAL A 2 -0.63 -3.35 -12.41
N ASP A 3 -1.73 -3.46 -11.69
CA ASP A 3 -3.08 -3.57 -12.27
C ASP A 3 -3.70 -2.20 -12.60
N ASP A 4 -4.96 -2.22 -13.04
CA ASP A 4 -5.69 -1.01 -13.44
C ASP A 4 -5.98 -0.06 -12.27
N GLN A 5 -5.88 -0.50 -11.02
CA GLN A 5 -6.02 0.39 -9.85
C GLN A 5 -4.75 1.23 -9.66
N PHE A 6 -3.58 0.65 -9.90
CA PHE A 6 -2.34 1.42 -9.88
C PHE A 6 -2.29 2.46 -11.02
N ARG A 7 -2.83 2.12 -12.19
CA ARG A 7 -2.97 3.08 -13.31
C ARG A 7 -3.88 4.26 -12.95
N GLN A 8 -4.93 4.04 -12.16
CA GLN A 8 -5.79 5.12 -11.66
C GLN A 8 -5.07 6.04 -10.68
N LEU A 9 -4.17 5.52 -9.85
CA LEU A 9 -3.32 6.35 -8.99
C LEU A 9 -2.38 7.25 -9.81
N GLN A 10 -1.84 6.71 -10.91
CA GLN A 10 -1.01 7.49 -11.85
C GLN A 10 -1.83 8.59 -12.53
N SER A 11 -3.04 8.29 -13.02
CA SER A 11 -3.90 9.30 -13.65
C SER A 11 -4.32 10.40 -12.66
N LEU A 12 -4.56 10.06 -11.39
CA LEU A 12 -4.85 11.06 -10.35
C LEU A 12 -3.68 12.01 -10.08
N GLN A 13 -2.44 11.52 -10.20
CA GLN A 13 -1.25 12.36 -10.09
C GLN A 13 -1.11 13.29 -11.31
N GLU A 14 -1.38 12.77 -12.51
CA GLU A 14 -1.22 13.50 -13.77
C GLU A 14 -2.34 14.53 -14.01
N ASP A 15 -3.59 14.18 -13.74
CA ASP A 15 -4.78 15.00 -14.05
C ASP A 15 -5.19 15.94 -12.90
N GLY A 16 -4.86 15.60 -11.66
CA GLY A 16 -5.39 16.26 -10.46
C GLY A 16 -4.69 17.55 -10.04
N GLY A 17 -3.61 17.96 -10.73
CA GLY A 17 -2.72 19.02 -10.24
C GLY A 17 -2.05 18.67 -8.90
N SER A 18 -2.06 17.39 -8.54
CA SER A 18 -1.50 16.86 -7.31
C SER A 18 0.00 17.13 -7.23
N VAL A 19 0.50 17.31 -6.01
CA VAL A 19 1.93 17.52 -5.73
C VAL A 19 2.72 16.36 -6.33
N SER A 20 3.82 16.66 -7.03
CA SER A 20 4.69 15.62 -7.58
C SER A 20 5.09 14.66 -6.46
N GLY A 21 4.79 13.36 -6.62
CA GLY A 21 5.09 12.34 -5.61
C GLY A 21 3.88 11.68 -4.95
N PHE A 22 2.64 12.05 -5.29
CA PHE A 22 1.42 11.40 -4.78
C PHE A 22 1.48 9.85 -4.83
N VAL A 23 1.84 9.26 -5.98
CA VAL A 23 1.94 7.79 -6.11
C VAL A 23 3.02 7.23 -5.19
N ALA A 24 4.12 7.95 -4.97
CA ALA A 24 5.19 7.53 -4.08
C ALA A 24 4.77 7.56 -2.60
N GLU A 25 3.99 8.57 -2.20
CA GLU A 25 3.42 8.65 -0.85
C GLU A 25 2.44 7.51 -0.59
N VAL A 26 1.53 7.23 -1.54
CA VAL A 26 0.58 6.11 -1.42
C VAL A 26 1.31 4.77 -1.35
N ALA A 27 2.36 4.58 -2.15
CA ALA A 27 3.17 3.36 -2.10
C ALA A 27 3.91 3.21 -0.76
N THR A 28 4.41 4.31 -0.20
CA THR A 28 5.10 4.29 1.10
C THR A 28 4.14 3.88 2.21
N LEU A 29 2.96 4.49 2.27
CA LEU A 29 1.92 4.12 3.25
C LEU A 29 1.50 2.66 3.12
N PHE A 30 1.30 2.18 1.89
CA PHE A 30 0.95 0.78 1.65
C PHE A 30 2.02 -0.19 2.17
N ILE A 31 3.31 0.12 1.95
CA ILE A 31 4.41 -0.75 2.39
C ILE A 31 4.48 -0.79 3.93
N ASP A 32 4.41 0.37 4.58
CA ASP A 32 4.50 0.47 6.04
C ASP A 32 3.33 -0.28 6.71
N ASP A 33 2.10 -0.09 6.21
CA ASP A 33 0.92 -0.74 6.75
C ASP A 33 0.91 -2.25 6.45
N ALA A 34 1.33 -2.67 5.25
CA ALA A 34 1.36 -4.08 4.88
C ALA A 34 2.36 -4.87 5.72
N ASP A 35 3.54 -4.32 6.01
CA ASP A 35 4.52 -4.97 6.89
C ASP A 35 3.95 -5.18 8.30
N TRP A 36 3.31 -4.15 8.86
CA TRP A 36 2.68 -4.25 10.17
C TRP A 36 1.55 -5.30 10.19
N ILE A 37 0.66 -5.30 9.20
CA ILE A 37 -0.46 -6.27 9.10
C ILE A 37 0.06 -7.70 8.99
N ILE A 38 1.09 -7.94 8.18
CA ILE A 38 1.67 -9.28 8.01
C ILE A 38 2.27 -9.78 9.32
N ASN A 39 2.99 -8.92 10.05
CA ASN A 39 3.57 -9.27 11.34
C ASN A 39 2.51 -9.56 12.41
N ASP A 40 1.41 -8.80 12.42
CA ASP A 40 0.28 -9.03 13.33
C ASP A 40 -0.42 -10.37 13.04
N ILE A 41 -0.69 -10.66 11.75
CA ILE A 41 -1.26 -11.95 11.33
C ILE A 41 -0.33 -13.11 11.73
N GLY A 42 0.98 -12.99 11.51
CA GLY A 42 1.95 -13.99 11.93
C GLY A 42 1.89 -14.25 13.43
N SER A 43 1.84 -13.19 14.23
CA SER A 43 1.73 -13.28 15.70
C SER A 43 0.42 -13.96 16.14
N LEU A 44 -0.69 -13.68 15.47
CA LEU A 44 -1.98 -14.31 15.75
C LEU A 44 -2.00 -15.80 15.40
N LEU A 45 -1.39 -16.19 14.27
CA LEU A 45 -1.28 -17.59 13.86
C LEU A 45 -0.39 -18.39 14.82
N ASP A 46 0.72 -17.81 15.26
CA ASP A 46 1.62 -18.42 16.24
C ASP A 46 0.95 -18.56 17.62
N ALA A 47 0.12 -17.57 18.01
CA ALA A 47 -0.65 -17.63 19.27
C ALA A 47 -1.83 -18.62 19.22
N GLY A 48 -2.39 -18.87 18.04
CA GLY A 48 -3.51 -19.81 17.82
C GLY A 48 -3.10 -21.27 17.60
N GLY A 49 -1.80 -21.55 17.46
CA GLY A 49 -1.24 -22.90 17.34
C GLY A 49 -1.07 -23.59 18.69
N THR A 50 -2.17 -24.01 19.32
CA THR A 50 -2.18 -24.93 20.48
C THR A 50 -3.00 -26.17 20.18
#